data_AF-A0A453LWN7-F1
#
_entry.id   AF-A0A453LWN7-F1
#
_cell.length_a   1.000
_cell.length_b   1.000
_cell.length_c   1.000
_cell.angle_alpha   90.00
_cell.angle_beta   90.00
_cell.angle_gamma   90.00
#
_symmetry.space_group_name_H-M   'P 1'
#
loop_
_entity.id
_entity.type
_entity.pdbx_description
1 polymer ?
#
loop_
_entity_poly.entity_id
_entity_poly.type
_entity_poly.pdbx_seq_one_letter_code
_entity_poly.pdbx_strand_id
1 'polypeptide(L)'
;LISHRLFPMARYSIWVDSKSQFRRDPLGVIEALLWRSNSSLALSEHGARSSLYDEGNAIVKKHKATPEEVKIQLDQYRQDGIPDDKRFNGKKALAEASAIVRDHAPSTNLFMCLWFNEVVRFTSRDQLSFPYVLRRLRLPGVHLFPVCARKDLVNSFGHRRKVKPLAKEGR
;
A
#
# COMPACT_ATOMS: atom_id res chain seq x y z
N LEU A 1 5.35 2.44 7.13
CA LEU A 1 5.95 1.19 6.61
C LEU A 1 6.97 0.56 7.58
N ILE A 2 7.87 1.31 8.20
CA ILE A 2 8.97 0.78 9.04
C ILE A 2 8.67 0.54 10.53
N SER A 3 7.41 0.33 10.93
CA SER A 3 7.05 0.28 12.37
C SER A 3 7.77 -0.82 13.16
N HIS A 4 8.19 -1.91 12.52
CA HIS A 4 8.98 -2.97 13.16
C HIS A 4 10.36 -2.49 13.66
N ARG A 5 10.89 -1.40 13.09
CA ARG A 5 12.14 -0.77 13.56
C ARG A 5 11.92 0.15 14.74
N LEU A 6 10.73 0.76 14.82
CA LEU A 6 10.36 1.68 15.91
C LEU A 6 9.87 0.94 17.15
N PHE A 7 9.21 -0.21 16.95
CA PHE A 7 8.63 -1.03 17.99
C PHE A 7 9.14 -2.47 17.87
N PRO A 8 10.41 -2.74 18.20
CA PRO A 8 11.05 -4.04 17.96
C PRO A 8 10.43 -5.19 18.76
N MET A 9 9.77 -4.88 19.87
CA MET A 9 9.08 -5.86 20.72
C MET A 9 7.63 -6.14 20.27
N ALA A 10 7.12 -5.39 19.29
CA ALA A 10 5.77 -5.62 18.78
C ALA A 10 5.76 -6.81 17.82
N ARG A 11 4.93 -7.81 18.10
CA ARG A 11 4.70 -8.93 17.18
C ARG A 11 3.76 -8.58 16.04
N TYR A 12 2.74 -7.78 16.29
CA TYR A 12 1.76 -7.37 15.30
C TYR A 12 1.62 -5.86 15.25
N SER A 13 1.23 -5.32 14.10
CA SER A 13 0.78 -3.93 14.01
C SER A 13 -0.36 -3.74 13.03
N ILE A 14 -1.21 -2.76 13.34
CA ILE A 14 -2.27 -2.26 12.47
C ILE A 14 -1.92 -0.80 12.15
N TRP A 15 -1.71 -0.51 10.87
CA TRP A 15 -1.58 0.85 10.36
C TRP A 15 -2.91 1.28 9.75
N VAL A 16 -3.32 2.51 10.00
CA VAL A 16 -4.56 3.10 9.47
C VAL A 16 -4.25 4.50 8.93
N ASP A 17 -4.78 4.82 7.75
CA ASP A 17 -4.64 6.13 7.11
C ASP A 17 -5.26 7.22 8.00
N SER A 18 -4.62 8.40 8.07
CA SER A 18 -5.08 9.51 8.91
C SER A 18 -6.45 10.06 8.51
N LYS A 19 -6.93 9.79 7.28
CA LYS A 19 -8.31 10.08 6.86
C LYS A 19 -9.32 9.00 7.27
N SER A 20 -8.90 8.02 8.08
CA SER A 20 -9.72 6.88 8.47
C SER A 20 -9.73 6.69 9.98
N GLN A 21 -10.89 6.31 10.52
CA GLN A 21 -11.05 5.93 11.93
C GLN A 21 -11.24 4.42 12.03
N PHE A 22 -10.36 3.76 12.79
CA PHE A 22 -10.48 2.35 13.11
C PHE A 22 -11.65 2.09 14.07
N ARG A 23 -12.49 1.08 13.80
CA ARG A 23 -13.73 0.83 14.56
C ARG A 23 -13.97 -0.62 14.97
N ARG A 24 -12.95 -1.48 14.86
CA ARG A 24 -13.08 -2.90 15.20
C ARG A 24 -12.14 -3.24 16.35
N ASP A 25 -12.42 -4.37 16.99
CA ASP A 25 -11.50 -4.93 17.97
C ASP A 25 -10.17 -5.32 17.27
N PRO A 26 -9.01 -4.79 17.71
CA PRO A 26 -7.73 -5.08 17.07
C PRO A 26 -7.39 -6.58 17.02
N LEU A 27 -7.73 -7.36 18.06
CA LEU A 27 -7.43 -8.79 18.10
C LEU A 27 -8.29 -9.57 17.11
N GLY A 28 -9.60 -9.29 17.05
CA GLY A 28 -10.49 -9.87 16.06
C GLY A 28 -10.10 -9.54 14.62
N VAL A 29 -9.52 -8.35 14.37
CA VAL A 29 -8.98 -8.00 13.05
C VAL A 29 -7.74 -8.82 12.71
N ILE A 30 -6.82 -9.00 13.66
CA ILE A 30 -5.63 -9.85 13.48
C ILE A 30 -6.05 -11.30 13.23
N GLU A 31 -6.97 -11.84 14.03
CA GLU A 31 -7.49 -13.19 13.86
C GLU A 31 -8.09 -13.38 12.45
N ALA A 32 -8.99 -12.49 12.05
CA ALA A 32 -9.72 -12.60 10.80
C ALA A 32 -8.83 -12.42 9.56
N LEU A 33 -7.86 -11.49 9.61
CA LEU A 33 -7.07 -11.13 8.43
C LEU A 33 -5.74 -11.85 8.32
N LEU A 34 -5.16 -12.31 9.43
CA LEU A 34 -3.86 -13.00 9.45
C LEU A 34 -4.01 -14.48 9.83
N TRP A 35 -4.60 -14.80 10.98
CA TRP A 35 -4.57 -16.17 11.50
C TRP A 35 -5.46 -17.11 10.68
N ARG A 36 -6.72 -16.74 10.43
CA ARG A 36 -7.66 -17.57 9.66
C ARG A 36 -7.27 -17.74 8.20
N SER A 37 -6.54 -16.78 7.64
CA SER A 37 -6.05 -16.79 6.26
C SER A 37 -4.62 -17.34 6.14
N ASN A 38 -4.01 -17.76 7.26
CA ASN A 38 -2.60 -18.17 7.35
C ASN A 38 -1.65 -17.19 6.62
N SER A 39 -1.83 -15.90 6.89
CA SER A 39 -1.14 -14.80 6.23
C SER A 39 -0.35 -13.96 7.23
N SER A 40 0.75 -13.38 6.77
CA SER A 40 1.62 -12.52 7.60
C SER A 40 1.46 -11.03 7.28
N LEU A 41 0.82 -10.71 6.15
CA LEU A 41 0.53 -9.35 5.71
C LEU A 41 -0.87 -9.30 5.10
N ALA A 42 -1.70 -8.35 5.51
CA ALA A 42 -3.02 -8.13 4.97
C ALA A 42 -3.24 -6.66 4.62
N LEU A 43 -3.74 -6.41 3.41
CA LEU A 43 -4.06 -5.06 2.91
C LEU A 43 -5.29 -5.13 2.01
N SER A 44 -6.00 -4.00 1.87
CA SER A 44 -7.18 -3.94 1.01
C SER A 44 -6.79 -4.04 -0.46
N GLU A 45 -7.58 -4.76 -1.25
CA GLU A 45 -7.51 -4.66 -2.71
C GLU A 45 -7.83 -3.23 -3.18
N HIS A 46 -7.24 -2.86 -4.31
CA HIS A 46 -7.55 -1.60 -4.95
C HIS A 46 -8.94 -1.64 -5.63
N GLY A 47 -9.79 -0.67 -5.31
CA GLY A 47 -11.20 -0.69 -5.68
C GLY A 47 -11.50 -0.48 -7.16
N ALA A 48 -10.64 0.22 -7.90
CA ALA A 48 -10.94 0.66 -9.27
C ALA A 48 -10.07 -0.04 -10.33
N ARG A 49 -8.76 0.20 -10.30
CA ARG A 49 -7.80 -0.28 -11.29
C ARG A 49 -7.10 -1.55 -10.83
N SER A 50 -6.53 -2.27 -11.79
CA SER A 50 -5.81 -3.53 -11.60
C SER A 50 -4.42 -3.55 -12.23
N SER A 51 -4.14 -2.71 -13.23
CA SER A 51 -2.82 -2.53 -13.85
C SER A 51 -2.02 -1.41 -13.16
N LEU A 52 -0.74 -1.67 -12.93
CA LEU A 52 0.25 -0.71 -12.43
C LEU A 52 0.39 0.50 -13.37
N TYR A 53 0.47 0.28 -14.67
CA TYR A 53 0.69 1.35 -15.64
C TYR A 53 -0.56 2.21 -15.85
N ASP A 54 -1.75 1.59 -15.81
CA ASP A 54 -3.03 2.31 -15.78
C ASP A 54 -3.15 3.20 -14.51
N GLU A 55 -2.65 2.72 -13.37
CA GLU A 55 -2.63 3.51 -12.13
C GLU A 55 -1.70 4.71 -12.25
N GLY A 56 -0.53 4.55 -12.88
CA GLY A 56 0.37 5.66 -13.17
C GLY A 56 -0.32 6.79 -13.94
N ASN A 57 -1.02 6.46 -15.02
CA ASN A 57 -1.79 7.43 -15.81
C ASN A 57 -2.87 8.13 -14.96
N ALA A 58 -3.55 7.37 -14.08
CA ALA A 58 -4.57 7.93 -13.20
C ALA A 58 -3.99 8.85 -12.10
N ILE A 59 -2.80 8.55 -11.57
CA ILE A 59 -2.09 9.38 -10.61
C ILE A 59 -1.76 10.75 -11.24
N VAL A 60 -1.25 10.75 -12.46
CA VAL A 60 -0.92 11.97 -13.21
C VAL A 60 -2.19 12.78 -13.51
N LYS A 61 -3.24 12.12 -14.03
CA LYS A 61 -4.53 12.76 -14.33
C LYS A 61 -5.19 13.39 -13.09
N LYS A 62 -4.98 12.82 -11.91
CA LYS A 62 -5.49 13.34 -10.62
C LYS A 62 -4.56 14.36 -9.96
N HIS A 63 -3.46 14.75 -10.63
CA HIS A 63 -2.43 15.66 -10.12
C HIS A 63 -1.90 15.24 -8.73
N LYS A 64 -1.66 13.94 -8.56
CA LYS A 64 -1.16 13.36 -7.31
C LYS A 64 0.36 13.20 -7.27
N ALA A 65 1.01 13.22 -8.42
CA ALA A 65 2.46 13.30 -8.63
C ALA A 65 2.70 13.95 -10.00
N THR A 66 3.91 14.43 -10.27
CA THR A 66 4.19 15.02 -11.58
C THR A 66 4.30 13.92 -12.66
N PRO A 67 4.01 14.23 -13.93
CA PRO A 67 4.22 13.29 -15.03
C PRO A 67 5.65 12.73 -15.06
N GLU A 68 6.65 13.56 -14.79
CA GLU A 68 8.07 13.21 -14.85
C GLU A 68 8.45 12.21 -13.76
N GLU A 69 8.02 12.45 -12.51
CA GLU A 69 8.28 11.54 -11.39
C GLU A 69 7.66 10.16 -11.64
N VAL A 70 6.42 10.12 -12.11
CA VAL A 70 5.71 8.87 -12.43
C VAL A 70 6.40 8.16 -13.60
N LYS A 71 6.81 8.90 -14.64
CA LYS A 71 7.50 8.33 -15.80
C LYS A 71 8.81 7.67 -15.40
N ILE A 72 9.65 8.33 -14.61
CA ILE A 72 10.93 7.77 -14.13
C ILE A 72 10.71 6.44 -13.40
N GLN A 73 9.72 6.40 -12.51
CA GLN A 73 9.41 5.19 -11.74
C GLN A 73 8.91 4.05 -12.63
N LEU A 74 7.95 4.32 -13.52
CA LEU A 74 7.38 3.29 -14.40
C LEU A 74 8.38 2.79 -15.45
N ASP A 75 9.24 3.66 -15.97
CA ASP A 75 10.29 3.28 -16.93
C ASP A 75 11.31 2.35 -16.27
N GLN A 76 11.72 2.63 -15.03
CA GLN A 76 12.55 1.70 -14.26
C GLN A 76 11.85 0.35 -14.08
N TYR A 77 10.57 0.35 -13.69
CA TYR A 77 9.83 -0.90 -13.48
C TYR A 77 9.67 -1.71 -14.77
N ARG A 78 9.55 -1.06 -15.94
CA ARG A 78 9.57 -1.73 -17.24
C ARG A 78 10.94 -2.36 -17.52
N GLN A 79 12.02 -1.64 -17.26
CA GLN A 79 13.39 -2.14 -17.44
C GLN A 79 13.66 -3.35 -16.52
N ASP A 80 13.09 -3.35 -15.32
CA ASP A 80 13.18 -4.46 -14.37
C ASP A 80 12.29 -5.67 -14.74
N GLY A 81 11.58 -5.60 -15.88
CA GLY A 81 10.75 -6.68 -16.42
C GLY A 81 9.41 -6.87 -15.70
N ILE A 82 8.87 -5.83 -15.06
CA ILE A 82 7.55 -5.92 -14.42
C ILE A 82 6.46 -5.98 -15.50
N PRO A 83 5.63 -7.04 -15.54
CA PRO A 83 4.58 -7.16 -16.54
C PRO A 83 3.43 -6.19 -16.25
N ASP A 84 2.69 -5.84 -17.30
CA ASP A 84 1.42 -5.11 -17.20
C ASP A 84 0.24 -6.01 -16.75
N ASP A 85 0.56 -7.16 -16.14
CA ASP A 85 -0.44 -8.09 -15.67
C ASP A 85 -1.34 -7.43 -14.62
N LYS A 86 -2.63 -7.48 -14.89
CA LYS A 86 -3.68 -6.95 -13.99
C LYS A 86 -3.87 -7.81 -12.74
N ARG A 87 -3.30 -9.02 -12.73
CA ARG A 87 -3.43 -9.98 -11.64
C ARG A 87 -2.08 -10.48 -11.15
N PHE A 88 -2.06 -10.87 -9.89
CA PHE A 88 -0.97 -11.59 -9.23
C PHE A 88 -1.62 -12.66 -8.35
N ASN A 89 -1.27 -13.94 -8.56
CA ASN A 89 -1.88 -15.08 -7.87
C ASN A 89 -3.43 -15.06 -7.88
N GLY A 90 -4.03 -14.75 -9.04
CA GLY A 90 -5.48 -14.70 -9.21
C GLY A 90 -6.18 -13.46 -8.65
N LYS A 91 -5.51 -12.65 -7.83
CA LYS A 91 -6.03 -11.40 -7.23
C LYS A 91 -5.59 -10.17 -8.00
N LYS A 92 -6.21 -9.01 -7.74
CA LYS A 92 -5.76 -7.73 -8.32
C LYS A 92 -4.31 -7.46 -7.90
N ALA A 93 -3.48 -7.05 -8.85
CA ALA A 93 -2.07 -6.74 -8.55
C ALA A 93 -1.94 -5.48 -7.67
N LEU A 94 -2.94 -4.60 -7.68
CA LEU A 94 -2.96 -3.36 -6.91
C LEU A 94 -3.66 -3.51 -5.56
N ALA A 95 -3.05 -2.90 -4.55
CA ALA A 95 -3.61 -2.75 -3.21
C ALA A 95 -3.86 -1.27 -2.88
N GLU A 96 -4.80 -1.02 -1.97
CA GLU A 96 -5.01 0.27 -1.33
C GLU A 96 -4.51 0.18 0.11
N ALA A 97 -3.38 0.81 0.40
CA ALA A 97 -2.71 0.67 1.69
C ALA A 97 -3.36 1.46 2.83
N SER A 98 -4.64 1.86 2.69
CA SER A 98 -5.44 2.62 3.67
C SER A 98 -5.63 1.93 5.04
N ALA A 99 -5.46 0.62 5.10
CA ALA A 99 -5.30 -0.17 6.32
C ALA A 99 -4.32 -1.31 6.02
N ILE A 100 -3.34 -1.51 6.91
CA ILE A 100 -2.33 -2.57 6.78
C ILE A 100 -2.28 -3.32 8.11
N VAL A 101 -2.51 -4.63 8.07
CA VAL A 101 -2.40 -5.52 9.23
C VAL A 101 -1.25 -6.48 8.97
N ARG A 102 -0.35 -6.66 9.93
CA ARG A 102 0.84 -7.47 9.69
C ARG A 102 1.41 -8.09 10.96
N ASP A 103 2.00 -9.26 10.76
CA ASP A 103 2.93 -9.92 11.66
C ASP A 103 4.36 -9.47 11.34
N HIS A 104 5.15 -9.21 12.37
CA HIS A 104 6.53 -8.75 12.30
C HIS A 104 7.54 -9.90 12.12
N ALA A 105 7.18 -10.87 11.29
CA ALA A 105 8.09 -11.92 10.83
C ALA A 105 9.22 -11.36 9.95
N PRO A 106 10.40 -12.02 9.90
CA PRO A 106 11.55 -11.54 9.10
C PRO A 106 11.22 -11.27 7.62
N SER A 107 10.43 -12.15 6.98
CA SER A 107 10.02 -12.01 5.58
C SER A 107 9.11 -10.79 5.35
N THR A 108 8.13 -10.59 6.22
CA THR A 108 7.26 -9.41 6.18
C THR A 108 8.06 -8.13 6.43
N ASN A 109 8.99 -8.14 7.40
CA ASN A 109 9.82 -6.98 7.69
C ASN A 109 10.72 -6.60 6.50
N LEU A 110 11.34 -7.59 5.84
CA LEU A 110 12.09 -7.37 4.60
C LEU A 110 11.21 -6.74 3.51
N PHE A 111 10.00 -7.28 3.29
CA PHE A 111 9.04 -6.71 2.35
C PHE A 111 8.71 -5.24 2.68
N MET A 112 8.43 -4.93 3.94
CA MET A 112 8.11 -3.56 4.37
C MET A 112 9.30 -2.61 4.20
N CYS A 113 10.54 -3.09 4.37
CA CYS A 113 11.75 -2.30 4.12
C CYS A 113 11.96 -2.00 2.64
N LEU A 114 11.84 -3.01 1.77
CA LEU A 114 11.94 -2.81 0.32
C LEU A 114 10.84 -1.89 -0.20
N TRP A 115 9.62 -2.05 0.30
CA TRP A 115 8.52 -1.17 -0.05
C TRP A 115 8.75 0.27 0.42
N PHE A 116 9.31 0.45 1.62
CA PHE A 116 9.69 1.78 2.10
C PHE A 116 10.76 2.43 1.22
N ASN A 117 11.78 1.67 0.80
CA ASN A 117 12.83 2.18 -0.09
C ASN A 117 12.26 2.71 -1.40
N GLU A 118 11.32 2.00 -2.01
CA GLU A 118 10.68 2.45 -3.27
C GLU A 118 9.83 3.70 -3.09
N VAL A 119 9.08 3.80 -1.99
CA VAL A 119 8.26 4.99 -1.64
C VAL A 119 9.14 6.23 -1.41
N VAL A 120 10.34 6.05 -0.86
CA VAL A 120 11.28 7.14 -0.59
C VAL A 120 12.11 7.49 -1.84
N ARG A 121 12.46 6.50 -2.66
CA ARG A 121 13.27 6.68 -3.87
C ARG A 121 12.50 7.37 -5.00
N PHE A 122 11.23 7.02 -5.18
CA PHE A 122 10.40 7.50 -6.27
C PHE A 122 9.22 8.33 -5.74
N THR A 123 8.01 8.07 -6.24
CA THR A 123 6.82 8.75 -5.75
C THR A 123 6.36 8.16 -4.42
N SER A 124 5.76 9.01 -3.58
CA SER A 124 5.06 8.57 -2.37
C SER A 124 3.78 7.76 -2.65
N ARG A 125 3.48 7.44 -3.92
CA ARG A 125 2.30 6.70 -4.34
C ARG A 125 2.57 5.21 -4.22
N ASP A 126 2.29 4.72 -3.02
CA ASP A 126 2.38 3.32 -2.60
C ASP A 126 1.71 2.31 -3.55
N GLN A 127 0.67 2.73 -4.28
CA GLN A 127 -0.02 1.97 -5.31
C GLN A 127 0.91 1.55 -6.47
N LEU A 128 1.99 2.30 -6.73
CA LEU A 128 2.98 1.94 -7.75
C LEU A 128 4.06 1.01 -7.17
N SER A 129 4.55 1.29 -5.97
CA SER A 129 5.65 0.53 -5.38
C SER A 129 5.23 -0.81 -4.77
N PHE A 130 4.02 -0.92 -4.23
CA PHE A 130 3.51 -2.18 -3.68
C PHE A 130 3.54 -3.36 -4.68
N PRO A 131 2.88 -3.27 -5.86
CA PRO A 131 2.89 -4.35 -6.84
C PRO A 131 4.31 -4.67 -7.35
N TYR A 132 5.18 -3.67 -7.46
CA TYR A 132 6.58 -3.88 -7.85
C TYR A 132 7.30 -4.79 -6.84
N VAL A 133 7.29 -4.43 -5.56
CA VAL A 133 7.96 -5.22 -4.51
C VAL A 133 7.31 -6.59 -4.35
N LEU A 134 5.97 -6.67 -4.45
CA LEU A 134 5.24 -7.93 -4.38
C LEU A 134 5.66 -8.90 -5.49
N ARG A 135 5.81 -8.41 -6.73
CA ARG A 135 6.23 -9.23 -7.87
C ARG A 135 7.69 -9.68 -7.78
N ARG A 136 8.57 -8.82 -7.27
CA ARG A 136 10.00 -9.12 -7.11
C ARG A 136 10.26 -10.11 -5.98
N LEU A 137 9.66 -9.89 -4.80
CA LEU A 137 9.91 -10.74 -3.63
C LEU A 137 9.02 -12.00 -3.60
N ARG A 138 7.86 -11.97 -4.28
CA ARG A 138 6.86 -13.06 -4.28
C ARG A 138 6.53 -13.54 -2.87
N LEU A 139 6.34 -12.59 -1.95
CA LEU A 139 6.11 -12.87 -0.54
C LEU A 139 4.88 -13.80 -0.38
N PRO A 140 5.03 -15.00 0.21
CA PRO A 140 3.90 -15.85 0.55
C PRO A 140 3.09 -15.24 1.70
N GLY A 141 1.82 -15.63 1.83
CA GLY A 141 0.98 -15.17 2.95
C GLY A 141 0.58 -13.69 2.89
N VAL A 142 0.41 -13.15 1.67
CA VAL A 142 -0.19 -11.81 1.48
C VAL A 142 -1.70 -11.95 1.26
N HIS A 143 -2.47 -11.50 2.23
CA HIS A 143 -3.92 -11.46 2.17
C HIS A 143 -4.42 -10.12 1.63
N LEU A 144 -4.66 -10.07 0.32
CA LEU A 144 -5.45 -9.00 -0.28
C LEU A 144 -6.93 -9.24 -0.03
N PHE A 145 -7.53 -8.46 0.87
CA PHE A 145 -8.95 -8.58 1.27
C PHE A 145 -9.83 -7.57 0.52
N PRO A 146 -11.14 -7.86 0.32
CA PRO A 146 -11.99 -7.02 -0.51
C PRO A 146 -12.29 -5.66 0.11
N VAL A 147 -12.64 -4.69 -0.73
CA VAL A 147 -12.96 -3.31 -0.32
C VAL A 147 -14.13 -3.23 0.67
N CYS A 148 -15.09 -4.17 0.62
CA CYS A 148 -16.17 -4.22 1.61
C CYS A 148 -15.65 -4.47 3.03
N ALA A 149 -14.78 -5.47 3.20
CA ALA A 149 -14.14 -5.76 4.48
C ALA A 149 -13.35 -4.55 4.98
N ARG A 150 -12.69 -3.79 4.08
CA ARG A 150 -12.05 -2.52 4.47
C ARG A 150 -13.05 -1.51 5.06
N LYS A 151 -14.19 -1.30 4.40
CA LYS A 151 -15.23 -0.37 4.87
C LYS A 151 -15.81 -0.77 6.23
N ASP A 152 -15.80 -2.06 6.52
CA ASP A 152 -16.21 -2.60 7.82
C ASP A 152 -15.16 -2.35 8.92
N LEU A 153 -13.87 -2.33 8.56
CA LEU A 153 -12.75 -2.07 9.49
C LEU A 153 -12.61 -0.60 9.86
N VAL A 154 -12.75 0.28 8.87
CA VAL A 154 -12.45 1.71 9.00
C VAL A 154 -13.52 2.59 8.38
N ASN A 155 -13.83 3.70 9.04
CA ASN A 155 -14.69 4.74 8.50
C ASN A 155 -13.86 5.89 7.93
N SER A 156 -14.21 6.36 6.74
CA SER A 156 -13.55 7.52 6.15
C SER A 156 -14.03 8.81 6.82
N PHE A 157 -13.11 9.51 7.45
CA PHE A 157 -13.30 10.89 7.89
C PHE A 157 -12.68 11.82 6.85
N GLY A 158 -13.49 12.69 6.25
CA GLY A 158 -12.96 13.77 5.42
C GLY A 158 -12.07 14.69 6.25
N HIS A 159 -11.01 15.24 5.67
CA HIS A 159 -10.27 16.33 6.31
C HIS A 159 -11.22 17.50 6.56
N ARG A 160 -11.34 17.96 7.82
CA ARG A 160 -12.21 19.10 8.18
C ARG A 160 -11.83 20.40 7.44
N ARG A 161 -10.59 20.52 6.98
CA ARG A 161 -10.10 21.62 6.12
C ARG A 161 -9.13 21.04 5.08
N LYS A 162 -9.27 21.46 3.82
CA LYS A 162 -8.20 21.26 2.82
C LYS A 162 -7.06 22.20 3.17
N VAL A 163 -5.88 21.67 3.47
CA VAL A 163 -4.67 22.48 3.67
C VAL A 163 -4.40 23.21 2.35
N LYS A 164 -4.33 24.55 2.40
CA LYS A 164 -3.94 25.34 1.22
C LYS A 164 -2.53 24.89 0.79
N PRO A 165 -2.26 24.72 -0.51
CA PRO A 165 -0.90 24.48 -0.97
C PRO A 165 0.03 25.52 -0.37
N LEU A 166 1.21 25.10 0.09
CA LEU A 166 2.28 26.04 0.45
C LEU A 166 2.49 26.93 -0.78
N ALA A 167 2.31 28.24 -0.61
CA ALA A 167 2.63 29.18 -1.66
C ALA A 167 4.11 29.00 -1.98
N LYS A 168 4.44 28.71 -3.24
CA LYS A 168 5.83 28.82 -3.69
C LYS A 168 6.14 30.31 -3.61
N GLU A 169 6.93 30.74 -2.63
CA GLU A 169 7.58 32.04 -2.70
C GLU A 169 8.38 32.06 -4.01
N GLY A 170 8.00 32.97 -4.91
CA GLY A 170 8.73 33.20 -6.13
C GLY A 170 10.17 33.58 -5.79
N ARG A 171 11.12 32.85 -6.35
CA ARG A 171 12.47 33.37 -6.57
C ARG A 171 12.49 34.08 -7.91
#